data_AF-A0AAW2ZHN5-F1
#
_entry.id   AF-A0AAW2ZHN5-F1
#
_cell.length_a   1.000
_cell.length_b   1.000
_cell.length_c   1.000
_cell.angle_alpha   90.00
_cell.angle_beta   90.00
_cell.angle_gamma   90.00
#
_symmetry.space_group_name_H-M   'P 1'
#
loop_
_entity.id
_entity.type
_entity.pdbx_description
1 polymer ?
#
loop_
_entity_poly.entity_id
_entity_poly.type
_entity_poly.pdbx_seq_one_letter_code
_entity_poly.pdbx_strand_id
1 'polypeptide(L)'
;MSNNKDSDEDCLFLNIWSRTTQEKNPVMVYIHGGGYAGGAGSQDFYHGHHLAYHQSVVVVTINYRLGAFGYIHFHNLPESQGRFDSNCGLRDQVASLRWIKENIEAFGGNPNNVTIFGESAGGNAVTTLMAVPSAKGLFHRVISQSSPAFAIMNKKWSVFAATEFVQNYLKINNLLDVLSMDWKQIIDALKTYCDDMTIKLPGMMALCPCIDHDFLPVNPVDAVRNGSCPGVPLLIGFTKDEATLFSRLASITGKNVLVCTTPQVDKFFENNPHLDKEKFMSCYRSIHASEYLNRFGADMAFNIPAIQFAEAHSAHAPVYMYRYDFVSIVQRMTYLGAAHMMEVPFIFGTVYVGLFKYMYYLSNANNVSALLNRMQGAWACFARSGDPGVEDWMRYTTDNRCTKIFNNNDQVEYDVQEKERGLWDGVSFYQKE
;
A
#
# COMPACT_ATOMS: atom_id res chain seq x y z
N MET A 1 -14.79 4.86 6.03
CA MET A 1 -14.57 6.26 5.62
C MET A 1 -15.05 7.14 6.77
N SER A 2 -14.19 7.97 7.35
CA SER A 2 -14.56 8.90 8.42
C SER A 2 -15.13 10.17 7.80
N ASN A 3 -16.39 10.51 8.09
CA ASN A 3 -16.90 11.87 7.88
C ASN A 3 -16.27 12.76 8.95
N ASN A 4 -15.03 13.21 8.70
CA ASN A 4 -14.42 14.22 9.55
C ASN A 4 -15.06 15.57 9.22
N LYS A 5 -15.29 16.42 10.23
CA LYS A 5 -15.94 17.73 10.01
C LYS A 5 -15.12 18.64 9.10
N ASP A 6 -13.84 18.33 8.91
CA ASP A 6 -12.88 19.09 8.13
C ASP A 6 -12.55 18.45 6.76
N SER A 7 -13.39 17.54 6.25
CA SER A 7 -13.23 16.96 4.91
C SER A 7 -13.77 17.90 3.81
N ASP A 8 -12.96 18.13 2.78
CA ASP A 8 -13.27 18.98 1.61
C ASP A 8 -12.69 18.36 0.32
N GLU A 9 -13.19 18.77 -0.85
CA GLU A 9 -12.63 18.42 -2.16
C GLU A 9 -11.38 19.25 -2.47
N ASP A 10 -11.27 20.47 -1.93
CA ASP A 10 -10.02 21.23 -1.87
C ASP A 10 -9.10 20.59 -0.83
N CYS A 11 -8.40 19.54 -1.26
CA CYS A 11 -7.61 18.68 -0.37
C CYS A 11 -6.19 18.39 -0.87
N LEU A 12 -5.80 18.89 -2.04
CA LEU A 12 -4.52 18.62 -2.69
C LEU A 12 -3.38 19.44 -2.07
N PHE A 13 -3.11 19.16 -0.80
CA PHE A 13 -2.03 19.75 -0.01
C PHE A 13 -0.93 18.73 0.27
N LEU A 14 0.25 19.24 0.64
CA LEU A 14 1.36 18.46 1.14
C LEU A 14 1.97 19.12 2.38
N ASN A 15 2.62 18.34 3.23
CA ASN A 15 3.31 18.79 4.42
C ASN A 15 4.81 18.53 4.28
N ILE A 16 5.65 19.41 4.81
CA ILE A 16 7.11 19.29 4.73
C ILE A 16 7.72 19.41 6.13
N TRP A 17 8.55 18.44 6.50
CA TRP A 17 9.42 18.51 7.66
C TRP A 17 10.87 18.50 7.20
N SER A 18 11.61 19.52 7.63
CA SER A 18 13.04 19.64 7.36
C SER A 18 13.74 20.18 8.58
N ARG A 19 14.92 19.62 8.88
CA ARG A 19 15.76 20.10 9.97
C ARG A 19 16.44 21.43 9.64
N THR A 20 16.80 21.63 8.37
CA THR A 20 17.53 22.81 7.89
C THR A 20 17.22 23.03 6.41
N THR A 21 17.18 24.30 5.99
CA THR A 21 17.00 24.69 4.59
C THR A 21 18.32 24.97 3.87
N GLN A 22 19.47 24.81 4.55
CA GLN A 22 20.79 25.17 4.02
C GLN A 22 21.54 24.01 3.34
N GLU A 23 21.07 22.78 3.52
CA GLU A 23 21.68 21.57 2.95
C GLU A 23 20.85 21.04 1.77
N LYS A 24 21.38 20.06 1.03
CA LYS A 24 20.64 19.32 0.00
C LYS A 24 20.39 17.89 0.45
N ASN A 25 19.53 17.73 1.46
CA ASN A 25 19.26 16.45 2.08
C ASN A 25 18.39 15.53 1.19
N PRO A 26 18.53 14.19 1.31
CA PRO A 26 17.64 13.26 0.63
C PRO A 26 16.18 13.53 1.00
N VAL A 27 15.29 13.42 0.01
CA VAL A 27 13.85 13.67 0.18
C VAL A 27 13.12 12.34 0.27
N MET A 28 12.30 12.16 1.30
CA MET A 28 11.41 11.01 1.47
C MET A 28 9.96 11.46 1.37
N VAL A 29 9.25 11.01 0.33
CA VAL A 29 7.87 11.41 0.03
C VAL A 29 6.93 10.27 0.37
N TYR A 30 6.11 10.46 1.41
CA TYR A 30 5.16 9.48 1.89
C TYR A 30 3.82 9.58 1.18
N ILE A 31 3.37 8.45 0.65
CA ILE A 31 2.02 8.24 0.12
C ILE A 31 1.28 7.34 1.11
N HIS A 32 0.22 7.86 1.72
CA HIS A 32 -0.50 7.15 2.77
C HIS A 32 -1.32 5.96 2.24
N GLY A 33 -1.60 5.01 3.12
CA GLY A 33 -2.48 3.87 2.85
C GLY A 33 -3.95 4.21 3.01
N GLY A 34 -4.76 3.21 3.40
CA GLY A 34 -6.20 3.38 3.67
C GLY A 34 -7.12 2.89 2.56
N GLY A 35 -6.66 1.90 1.79
CA GLY A 35 -7.48 1.19 0.81
C GLY A 35 -8.04 2.06 -0.31
N TYR A 36 -7.35 3.17 -0.64
CA TYR A 36 -7.82 4.23 -1.54
C TYR A 36 -9.15 4.88 -1.16
N ALA A 37 -9.66 4.62 0.05
CA ALA A 37 -10.96 5.07 0.54
C ALA A 37 -10.85 6.04 1.72
N GLY A 38 -9.71 6.06 2.41
CA GLY A 38 -9.46 6.96 3.53
C GLY A 38 -7.96 7.14 3.76
N GLY A 39 -7.63 7.92 4.79
CA GLY A 39 -6.26 8.35 5.08
C GLY A 39 -6.05 9.83 4.75
N ALA A 40 -4.98 10.39 5.29
CA ALA A 40 -4.53 11.75 4.98
C ALA A 40 -3.05 11.87 5.33
N GLY A 41 -2.30 12.70 4.61
CA GLY A 41 -0.91 13.02 4.92
C GLY A 41 -0.73 13.76 6.25
N SER A 42 -1.81 14.30 6.82
CA SER A 42 -1.85 15.05 8.09
C SER A 42 -2.08 14.20 9.34
N GLN A 43 -2.22 12.87 9.22
CA GLN A 43 -2.45 12.03 10.40
C GLN A 43 -1.22 12.05 11.35
N ASP A 44 -1.47 12.18 12.65
CA ASP A 44 -0.43 12.36 13.68
C ASP A 44 0.70 11.32 13.62
N PHE A 45 0.37 10.07 13.28
CA PHE A 45 1.32 8.97 13.21
C PHE A 45 2.21 9.01 11.95
N TYR A 46 1.95 9.93 11.02
CA TYR A 46 2.80 10.25 9.87
C TYR A 46 3.61 11.55 10.05
N HIS A 47 3.60 12.16 11.24
CA HIS A 47 4.37 13.39 11.47
C HIS A 47 5.88 13.15 11.29
N GLY A 48 6.44 13.68 10.19
CA GLY A 48 7.82 13.43 9.77
C GLY A 48 8.93 14.06 10.62
N HIS A 49 8.59 14.82 11.66
CA HIS A 49 9.54 15.60 12.46
C HIS A 49 10.70 14.76 13.06
N HIS A 50 10.41 13.59 13.66
CA HIS A 50 11.44 12.75 14.26
C HIS A 50 12.37 12.17 13.19
N LEU A 51 11.81 11.61 12.11
CA LEU A 51 12.58 11.10 10.99
C LEU A 51 13.47 12.20 10.37
N ALA A 52 12.90 13.36 10.05
CA ALA A 52 13.63 14.48 9.46
C ALA A 52 14.80 14.95 10.35
N TYR A 53 14.55 15.09 11.66
CA TYR A 53 15.56 15.58 12.61
C TYR A 53 16.70 14.58 12.84
N HIS A 54 16.35 13.32 13.13
CA HIS A 54 17.33 12.31 13.53
C HIS A 54 18.09 11.69 12.35
N GLN A 55 17.51 11.66 11.16
CA GLN A 55 18.13 11.05 9.99
C GLN A 55 18.65 12.04 8.96
N SER A 56 18.49 13.35 9.18
CA SER A 56 18.91 14.41 8.24
C SER A 56 18.34 14.18 6.84
N VAL A 57 17.02 14.04 6.78
CA VAL A 57 16.24 13.91 5.54
C VAL A 57 15.14 14.97 5.53
N VAL A 58 14.66 15.33 4.33
CA VAL A 58 13.42 16.09 4.18
C VAL A 58 12.28 15.08 4.04
N VAL A 59 11.28 15.16 4.91
CA VAL A 59 10.09 14.30 4.83
C VAL A 59 8.95 15.12 4.25
N VAL A 60 8.29 14.58 3.22
CA VAL A 60 7.09 15.15 2.62
C VAL A 60 5.96 14.14 2.78
N THR A 61 4.78 14.55 3.27
CA THR A 61 3.57 13.72 3.17
C THR A 61 2.60 14.42 2.23
N ILE A 62 1.91 13.67 1.37
CA ILE A 62 0.99 14.23 0.38
C ILE A 62 -0.44 13.76 0.63
N ASN A 63 -1.40 14.60 0.29
CA ASN A 63 -2.77 14.19 0.04
C ASN A 63 -2.99 13.93 -1.45
N TYR A 64 -3.97 13.09 -1.76
CA TYR A 64 -4.44 12.82 -3.10
C TYR A 64 -5.93 12.43 -3.03
N ARG A 65 -6.68 12.60 -4.13
CA ARG A 65 -8.11 12.24 -4.12
C ARG A 65 -8.31 10.75 -3.87
N LEU A 66 -9.33 10.44 -3.07
CA LEU A 66 -9.69 9.08 -2.64
C LEU A 66 -11.11 8.74 -3.10
N GLY A 67 -11.52 7.49 -2.89
CA GLY A 67 -12.88 7.02 -3.12
C GLY A 67 -13.35 7.25 -4.55
N ALA A 68 -14.58 7.72 -4.72
CA ALA A 68 -15.16 8.00 -6.02
C ALA A 68 -14.44 9.14 -6.76
N PHE A 69 -13.86 10.08 -6.03
CA PHE A 69 -13.15 11.23 -6.59
C PHE A 69 -11.79 10.85 -7.18
N GLY A 70 -11.17 9.78 -6.69
CA GLY A 70 -9.86 9.30 -7.13
C GLY A 70 -9.86 8.02 -7.96
N TYR A 71 -10.79 7.09 -7.65
CA TYR A 71 -10.68 5.67 -8.00
C TYR A 71 -12.00 5.00 -8.40
N ILE A 72 -13.06 5.78 -8.70
CA ILE A 72 -14.12 5.32 -9.60
C ILE A 72 -13.86 5.93 -10.97
N HIS A 73 -13.66 5.08 -11.98
CA HIS A 73 -13.18 5.51 -13.29
C HIS A 73 -14.33 5.84 -14.25
N PHE A 74 -15.03 6.94 -13.98
CA PHE A 74 -16.10 7.45 -14.84
C PHE A 74 -15.64 7.71 -16.28
N HIS A 75 -14.35 8.02 -16.48
CA HIS A 75 -13.73 8.17 -17.81
C HIS A 75 -14.02 7.00 -18.76
N ASN A 76 -14.07 5.77 -18.24
CA ASN A 76 -14.25 4.57 -19.05
C ASN A 76 -15.72 4.32 -19.44
N LEU A 77 -16.67 5.11 -18.92
CA LEU A 77 -18.07 5.03 -19.30
C LEU A 77 -18.32 5.76 -20.64
N PRO A 78 -19.15 5.19 -21.55
CA PRO A 78 -19.54 5.86 -22.80
C PRO A 78 -20.18 7.24 -22.58
N GLU A 79 -20.91 7.39 -21.47
CA GLU A 79 -21.63 8.62 -21.08
C GLU A 79 -20.69 9.72 -20.55
N SER A 80 -19.39 9.44 -20.40
CA SER A 80 -18.41 10.40 -19.85
C SER A 80 -18.26 11.67 -20.68
N GLN A 81 -18.52 11.60 -22.00
CA GLN A 81 -18.41 12.72 -22.95
C GLN A 81 -17.07 13.48 -22.85
N GLY A 82 -15.99 12.79 -22.46
CA GLY A 82 -14.66 13.40 -22.26
C GLY A 82 -14.57 14.38 -21.08
N ARG A 83 -15.53 14.36 -20.14
CA ARG A 83 -15.58 15.25 -18.98
C ARG A 83 -14.84 14.73 -17.75
N PHE A 84 -14.36 13.49 -17.80
CA PHE A 84 -13.69 12.83 -16.68
C PHE A 84 -12.31 12.31 -17.09
N ASP A 85 -11.33 12.50 -16.21
CA ASP A 85 -10.02 11.90 -16.33
C ASP A 85 -9.99 10.50 -15.69
N SER A 86 -9.11 9.64 -16.20
CA SER A 86 -8.74 8.38 -15.56
C SER A 86 -7.77 8.63 -14.40
N ASN A 87 -7.70 7.69 -13.45
CA ASN A 87 -6.64 7.64 -12.44
C ASN A 87 -6.39 8.97 -11.68
N CYS A 88 -7.45 9.71 -11.35
CA CYS A 88 -7.37 11.02 -10.70
C CYS A 88 -6.46 11.04 -9.46
N GLY A 89 -6.62 10.07 -8.56
CA GLY A 89 -5.76 9.98 -7.36
C GLY A 89 -4.28 9.73 -7.69
N LEU A 90 -3.97 8.94 -8.72
CA LEU A 90 -2.60 8.70 -9.18
C LEU A 90 -2.02 9.95 -9.90
N ARG A 91 -2.86 10.68 -10.64
CA ARG A 91 -2.48 11.96 -11.26
C ARG A 91 -2.12 13.02 -10.21
N ASP A 92 -2.86 13.07 -9.10
CA ASP A 92 -2.57 13.97 -7.98
C ASP A 92 -1.21 13.67 -7.33
N GLN A 93 -0.85 12.38 -7.22
CA GLN A 93 0.46 11.95 -6.73
C GLN A 93 1.58 12.41 -7.68
N VAL A 94 1.41 12.27 -9.00
CA VAL A 94 2.37 12.77 -9.98
C VAL A 94 2.48 14.30 -9.93
N ALA A 95 1.36 15.01 -9.78
CA ALA A 95 1.37 16.47 -9.62
C ALA A 95 2.17 16.90 -8.39
N SER A 96 1.97 16.23 -7.24
CA SER A 96 2.75 16.47 -6.02
C SER A 96 4.24 16.23 -6.25
N LEU A 97 4.61 15.15 -6.95
CA LEU A 97 6.01 14.85 -7.25
C LEU A 97 6.66 15.88 -8.19
N ARG A 98 5.91 16.44 -9.15
CA ARG A 98 6.37 17.56 -9.98
C ARG A 98 6.61 18.80 -9.15
N TRP A 99 5.67 19.14 -8.26
CA TRP A 99 5.86 20.25 -7.33
C TRP A 99 7.12 20.06 -6.48
N ILE A 100 7.35 18.85 -5.95
CA ILE A 100 8.54 18.52 -5.17
C ILE A 100 9.81 18.71 -6.02
N LYS A 101 9.81 18.23 -7.27
CA LYS A 101 10.95 18.40 -8.19
C LYS A 101 11.32 19.87 -8.38
N GLU A 102 10.31 20.73 -8.49
CA GLU A 102 10.47 22.16 -8.78
C GLU A 102 10.80 23.00 -7.52
N ASN A 103 10.34 22.60 -6.34
CA ASN A 103 10.31 23.47 -5.16
C ASN A 103 11.12 22.96 -3.96
N ILE A 104 11.44 21.67 -3.87
CA ILE A 104 11.96 21.09 -2.61
C ILE A 104 13.35 21.61 -2.20
N GLU A 105 14.12 22.19 -3.14
CA GLU A 105 15.40 22.85 -2.82
C GLU A 105 15.22 24.00 -1.83
N ALA A 106 14.12 24.74 -1.90
CA ALA A 106 13.82 25.84 -0.96
C ALA A 106 13.64 25.35 0.49
N PHE A 107 13.39 24.06 0.67
CA PHE A 107 13.17 23.42 1.97
C PHE A 107 14.37 22.56 2.41
N GLY A 108 15.52 22.70 1.74
CA GLY A 108 16.74 21.94 2.03
C GLY A 108 16.74 20.51 1.48
N GLY A 109 15.86 20.21 0.53
CA GLY A 109 15.78 18.91 -0.12
C GLY A 109 16.56 18.86 -1.43
N ASN A 110 17.03 17.68 -1.79
CA ASN A 110 17.66 17.43 -3.09
C ASN A 110 16.63 16.84 -4.09
N PRO A 111 16.19 17.59 -5.12
CA PRO A 111 15.23 17.10 -6.12
C PRO A 111 15.79 15.99 -7.02
N ASN A 112 17.10 15.73 -6.96
CA ASN A 112 17.75 14.61 -7.65
C ASN A 112 18.04 13.42 -6.72
N ASN A 113 17.52 13.46 -5.48
CA ASN A 113 17.62 12.37 -4.53
C ASN A 113 16.30 12.21 -3.77
N VAL A 114 15.27 11.78 -4.51
CA VAL A 114 13.89 11.63 -4.03
C VAL A 114 13.54 10.15 -3.92
N THR A 115 13.11 9.72 -2.73
CA THR A 115 12.61 8.38 -2.44
C THR A 115 11.11 8.47 -2.17
N ILE A 116 10.29 7.79 -2.97
CA ILE A 116 8.87 7.64 -2.64
C ILE A 116 8.69 6.43 -1.74
N PHE A 117 7.86 6.55 -0.71
CA PHE A 117 7.53 5.44 0.17
C PHE A 117 6.07 5.44 0.57
N GLY A 118 5.51 4.27 0.80
CA GLY A 118 4.11 4.15 1.17
C GLY A 118 3.79 2.80 1.78
N GLU A 119 2.70 2.77 2.53
CA GLU A 119 2.19 1.56 3.18
C GLU A 119 0.80 1.20 2.68
N SER A 120 0.50 -0.09 2.58
CA SER A 120 -0.81 -0.59 2.12
C SER A 120 -1.15 -0.08 0.72
N ALA A 121 -2.31 0.55 0.52
CA ALA A 121 -2.65 1.25 -0.72
C ALA A 121 -1.58 2.28 -1.16
N GLY A 122 -0.86 2.90 -0.22
CA GLY A 122 0.29 3.76 -0.53
C GLY A 122 1.50 2.96 -1.04
N GLY A 123 1.71 1.74 -0.53
CA GLY A 123 2.67 0.77 -1.06
C GLY A 123 2.32 0.34 -2.50
N ASN A 124 1.03 0.09 -2.77
CA ASN A 124 0.54 -0.13 -4.12
C ASN A 124 0.70 1.11 -5.00
N ALA A 125 0.49 2.32 -4.47
CA ALA A 125 0.66 3.56 -5.22
C ALA A 125 2.11 3.76 -5.67
N VAL A 126 3.10 3.59 -4.77
CA VAL A 126 4.51 3.77 -5.14
C VAL A 126 5.01 2.73 -6.13
N THR A 127 4.53 1.48 -6.03
CA THR A 127 4.83 0.43 -7.02
C THR A 127 4.13 0.70 -8.35
N THR A 128 2.91 1.26 -8.34
CA THR A 128 2.19 1.68 -9.54
C THR A 128 2.89 2.84 -10.26
N LEU A 129 3.43 3.82 -9.53
CA LEU A 129 4.16 4.96 -10.11
C LEU A 129 5.40 4.53 -10.90
N MET A 130 5.97 3.35 -10.62
CA MET A 130 7.06 2.76 -11.42
C MET A 130 6.64 2.38 -12.84
N ALA A 131 5.34 2.28 -13.11
CA ALA A 131 4.77 1.99 -14.43
C ALA A 131 4.20 3.23 -15.13
N VAL A 132 4.21 4.40 -14.49
CA VAL A 132 3.63 5.63 -15.03
C VAL A 132 4.70 6.41 -15.81
N PRO A 133 4.58 6.58 -17.15
CA PRO A 133 5.61 7.25 -17.95
C PRO A 133 5.88 8.69 -17.51
N SER A 134 4.82 9.40 -17.12
CA SER A 134 4.90 10.80 -16.69
C SER A 134 5.51 11.02 -15.31
N ALA A 135 5.76 9.94 -14.55
CA ALA A 135 6.44 9.95 -13.26
C ALA A 135 7.95 9.70 -13.38
N LYS A 136 8.44 9.31 -14.57
CA LYS A 136 9.84 9.02 -14.82
C LYS A 136 10.73 10.23 -14.48
N GLY A 137 11.74 10.01 -13.63
CA GLY A 137 12.68 11.04 -13.20
C GLY A 137 12.19 11.95 -12.07
N LEU A 138 10.95 11.74 -11.57
CA LEU A 138 10.44 12.46 -10.40
C LEU A 138 10.87 11.80 -9.08
N PHE A 139 11.21 10.52 -9.11
CA PHE A 139 11.77 9.77 -7.99
C PHE A 139 12.93 8.89 -8.46
N HIS A 140 13.75 8.46 -7.49
CA HIS A 140 15.04 7.82 -7.72
C HIS A 140 15.14 6.50 -6.96
N ARG A 141 14.27 6.28 -5.96
CA ARG A 141 14.17 5.07 -5.12
C ARG A 141 12.73 4.86 -4.68
N VAL A 142 12.38 3.62 -4.37
CA VAL A 142 11.05 3.24 -3.92
C VAL A 142 11.14 2.40 -2.65
N ILE A 143 10.29 2.71 -1.67
CA ILE A 143 10.07 1.85 -0.51
C ILE A 143 8.59 1.45 -0.44
N SER A 144 8.30 0.16 -0.55
CA SER A 144 6.94 -0.37 -0.62
C SER A 144 6.64 -1.26 0.59
N GLN A 145 5.74 -0.81 1.45
CA GLN A 145 5.40 -1.51 2.69
C GLN A 145 4.01 -2.15 2.56
N SER A 146 3.92 -3.47 2.70
CA SER A 146 2.66 -4.22 2.67
C SER A 146 1.81 -3.90 1.44
N SER A 147 2.41 -3.96 0.24
CA SER A 147 1.74 -3.56 -1.00
C SER A 147 0.80 -4.65 -1.53
N PRO A 148 -0.50 -4.34 -1.72
CA PRO A 148 -1.39 -5.18 -2.52
C PRO A 148 -1.13 -4.95 -4.01
N ALA A 149 0.01 -5.40 -4.53
CA ALA A 149 0.42 -5.17 -5.92
C ALA A 149 -0.57 -5.71 -6.97
N PHE A 150 -1.44 -6.65 -6.59
CA PHE A 150 -2.53 -7.16 -7.42
C PHE A 150 -3.67 -6.14 -7.65
N ALA A 151 -3.78 -5.11 -6.80
CA ALA A 151 -4.89 -4.16 -6.80
C ALA A 151 -4.78 -3.16 -7.95
N ILE A 152 -5.05 -3.64 -9.17
CA ILE A 152 -5.05 -2.85 -10.40
C ILE A 152 -6.23 -3.32 -11.24
N MET A 153 -7.14 -2.42 -11.61
CA MET A 153 -8.24 -2.74 -12.50
C MET A 153 -7.77 -2.79 -13.95
N ASN A 154 -8.29 -3.76 -14.70
CA ASN A 154 -8.30 -3.66 -16.15
C ASN A 154 -9.49 -2.81 -16.61
N LYS A 155 -9.50 -2.43 -17.89
CA LYS A 155 -10.57 -1.61 -18.47
C LYS A 155 -11.97 -2.21 -18.25
N LYS A 156 -12.16 -3.51 -18.45
CA LYS A 156 -13.48 -4.17 -18.28
C LYS A 156 -14.01 -4.03 -16.86
N TRP A 157 -13.16 -4.27 -15.87
CA TRP A 157 -13.53 -4.13 -14.47
C TRP A 157 -13.81 -2.70 -14.07
N SER A 158 -13.03 -1.74 -14.59
CA SER A 158 -13.28 -0.33 -14.31
C SER A 158 -14.63 0.13 -14.84
N VAL A 159 -15.05 -0.35 -16.03
CA VAL A 159 -16.39 -0.09 -16.59
C VAL A 159 -17.44 -0.74 -15.69
N PHE A 160 -17.29 -2.01 -15.35
CA PHE A 160 -18.22 -2.70 -14.44
C PHE A 160 -18.38 -1.97 -13.11
N ALA A 161 -17.28 -1.60 -12.46
CA ALA A 161 -17.29 -0.91 -11.17
C ALA A 161 -17.97 0.45 -11.26
N ALA A 162 -17.64 1.26 -12.29
CA ALA A 162 -18.25 2.56 -12.49
C ALA A 162 -19.74 2.45 -12.83
N THR A 163 -20.14 1.51 -13.71
CA THR A 163 -21.54 1.26 -14.07
C THR A 163 -22.34 0.80 -12.86
N GLU A 164 -21.85 -0.19 -12.12
CA GLU A 164 -22.48 -0.71 -10.90
C GLU A 164 -22.67 0.41 -9.88
N PHE A 165 -21.64 1.22 -9.64
CA PHE A 165 -21.71 2.35 -8.72
C PHE A 165 -22.75 3.40 -9.14
N VAL A 166 -22.74 3.83 -10.41
CA VAL A 166 -23.66 4.85 -10.92
C VAL A 166 -25.11 4.37 -10.88
N GLN A 167 -25.38 3.16 -11.38
CA GLN A 167 -26.74 2.67 -11.57
C GLN A 167 -27.38 2.21 -10.26
N ASN A 168 -26.63 1.49 -9.42
CA ASN A 168 -27.21 0.82 -8.25
C ASN A 168 -27.02 1.58 -6.93
N TYR A 169 -26.02 2.46 -6.85
CA TYR A 169 -25.68 3.16 -5.62
C TYR A 169 -25.96 4.67 -5.70
N LEU A 170 -25.47 5.36 -6.75
CA LEU A 170 -25.84 6.77 -7.00
C LEU A 170 -27.27 6.92 -7.52
N LYS A 171 -27.74 5.95 -8.32
CA LYS A 171 -29.09 5.92 -8.92
C LYS A 171 -29.41 7.16 -9.75
N ILE A 172 -28.42 7.64 -10.50
CA ILE A 172 -28.55 8.78 -11.41
C ILE A 172 -28.72 8.28 -12.85
N ASN A 173 -29.52 9.01 -13.64
CA ASN A 173 -29.79 8.67 -15.05
C ASN A 173 -28.77 9.31 -15.99
N ASN A 174 -28.29 10.50 -15.66
CA ASN A 174 -27.26 11.21 -16.42
C ASN A 174 -25.98 11.26 -15.58
N LEU A 175 -24.89 10.70 -16.12
CA LEU A 175 -23.60 10.65 -15.43
C LEU A 175 -23.11 12.05 -15.02
N LEU A 176 -23.35 13.08 -15.83
CA LEU A 176 -22.88 14.44 -15.56
C LEU A 176 -23.50 15.06 -14.30
N ASP A 177 -24.64 14.55 -13.84
CA ASP A 177 -25.31 15.03 -12.63
C ASP A 177 -24.40 14.86 -11.39
N VAL A 178 -23.48 13.87 -11.42
CA VAL A 178 -22.50 13.61 -10.34
C VAL A 178 -21.63 14.83 -10.02
N LEU A 179 -21.34 15.68 -11.01
CA LEU A 179 -20.51 16.89 -10.84
C LEU A 179 -21.17 17.98 -9.99
N SER A 180 -22.48 17.86 -9.76
CA SER A 180 -23.28 18.81 -8.98
C SER A 180 -23.86 18.22 -7.69
N MET A 181 -23.60 16.94 -7.43
CA MET A 181 -24.05 16.26 -6.21
C MET A 181 -23.28 16.76 -4.99
N ASP A 182 -23.93 16.73 -3.82
CA ASP A 182 -23.21 16.90 -2.56
C ASP A 182 -22.25 15.72 -2.38
N TRP A 183 -20.96 16.00 -2.17
CA TRP A 183 -19.93 14.99 -2.00
C TRP A 183 -20.28 13.96 -0.91
N LYS A 184 -21.04 14.35 0.12
CA LYS A 184 -21.49 13.44 1.18
C LYS A 184 -22.39 12.34 0.64
N GLN A 185 -23.28 12.66 -0.30
CA GLN A 185 -24.15 11.68 -0.95
C GLN A 185 -23.34 10.66 -1.75
N ILE A 186 -22.29 11.13 -2.44
CA ILE A 186 -21.36 10.27 -3.18
C ILE A 186 -20.62 9.33 -2.22
N ILE A 187 -20.12 9.85 -1.10
CA ILE A 187 -19.40 9.05 -0.08
C ILE A 187 -20.31 8.02 0.60
N ASP A 188 -21.55 8.38 0.94
CA ASP A 188 -22.50 7.45 1.55
C ASP A 188 -22.88 6.30 0.59
N ALA A 189 -23.10 6.62 -0.69
CA ALA A 189 -23.28 5.62 -1.74
C ALA A 189 -22.04 4.73 -1.88
N LEU A 190 -20.84 5.33 -1.87
CA LEU A 190 -19.59 4.61 -2.05
C LEU A 190 -19.31 3.65 -0.89
N LYS A 191 -19.59 4.05 0.34
CA LYS A 191 -19.47 3.17 1.51
C LYS A 191 -20.31 1.91 1.34
N THR A 192 -21.56 2.06 0.93
CA THR A 192 -22.48 0.94 0.67
C THR A 192 -21.96 0.06 -0.47
N TYR A 193 -21.47 0.67 -1.56
CA TYR A 193 -20.85 -0.04 -2.67
C TYR A 193 -19.64 -0.88 -2.24
N CYS A 194 -18.69 -0.29 -1.52
CA CYS A 194 -17.51 -1.00 -1.06
C CYS A 194 -17.87 -2.15 -0.12
N ASP A 195 -18.81 -1.94 0.81
CA ASP A 195 -19.27 -2.98 1.73
C ASP A 195 -19.86 -4.18 0.94
N ASP A 196 -20.71 -3.92 -0.04
CA ASP A 196 -21.31 -4.96 -0.88
C ASP A 196 -20.27 -5.70 -1.73
N MET A 197 -19.26 -5.01 -2.25
CA MET A 197 -18.22 -5.64 -3.06
C MET A 197 -17.37 -6.63 -2.26
N THR A 198 -17.13 -6.41 -0.97
CA THR A 198 -16.40 -7.39 -0.13
C THR A 198 -17.16 -8.71 0.06
N ILE A 199 -18.48 -8.69 -0.12
CA ILE A 199 -19.36 -9.87 -0.05
C ILE A 199 -19.54 -10.50 -1.43
N LYS A 200 -19.84 -9.68 -2.46
CA LYS A 200 -20.11 -10.15 -3.82
C LYS A 200 -18.85 -10.65 -4.52
N LEU A 201 -17.73 -9.96 -4.35
CA LEU A 201 -16.44 -10.16 -5.03
C LEU A 201 -15.27 -10.15 -4.02
N PRO A 202 -15.26 -11.07 -3.03
CA PRO A 202 -14.24 -11.11 -1.98
C PRO A 202 -12.82 -11.23 -2.53
N GLY A 203 -11.91 -10.33 -2.14
CA GLY A 203 -10.53 -10.33 -2.64
C GLY A 203 -10.31 -9.46 -3.87
N MET A 204 -11.38 -8.92 -4.46
CA MET A 204 -11.28 -7.79 -5.38
C MET A 204 -11.21 -6.48 -4.59
N MET A 205 -10.30 -5.60 -4.98
CA MET A 205 -10.25 -4.24 -4.43
C MET A 205 -11.16 -3.33 -5.28
N ALA A 206 -12.23 -2.82 -4.66
CA ALA A 206 -13.25 -2.03 -5.36
C ALA A 206 -12.78 -0.62 -5.76
N LEU A 207 -11.67 -0.15 -5.19
CA LEU A 207 -11.07 1.16 -5.43
C LEU A 207 -9.57 0.95 -5.60
N CYS A 208 -9.05 1.13 -6.80
CA CYS A 208 -7.61 1.05 -7.08
C CYS A 208 -7.32 1.64 -8.48
N PRO A 209 -6.04 1.88 -8.84
CA PRO A 209 -5.69 2.36 -10.17
C PRO A 209 -6.21 1.44 -11.29
N CYS A 210 -6.49 2.02 -12.45
CA CYS A 210 -6.95 1.29 -13.64
C CYS A 210 -5.94 1.40 -14.78
N ILE A 211 -5.69 0.30 -15.48
CA ILE A 211 -4.97 0.29 -16.76
C ILE A 211 -5.86 0.98 -17.80
N ASP A 212 -5.49 2.20 -18.17
CA ASP A 212 -6.20 3.03 -19.15
C ASP A 212 -5.49 3.06 -20.52
N HIS A 213 -4.32 2.42 -20.62
CA HIS A 213 -3.48 2.39 -21.81
C HIS A 213 -2.89 3.75 -22.23
N ASP A 214 -2.95 4.75 -21.34
CA ASP A 214 -2.40 6.09 -21.54
C ASP A 214 -1.56 6.52 -20.32
N PHE A 215 -2.22 6.91 -19.23
CA PHE A 215 -1.55 7.37 -18.01
C PHE A 215 -0.93 6.21 -17.22
N LEU A 216 -1.68 5.11 -17.08
CA LEU A 216 -1.17 3.83 -16.59
C LEU A 216 -1.30 2.81 -17.75
N PRO A 217 -0.22 2.61 -18.53
CA PRO A 217 -0.31 1.89 -19.80
C PRO A 217 -0.50 0.37 -19.63
N VAL A 218 0.10 -0.21 -18.59
CA VAL A 218 0.16 -1.66 -18.33
C VAL A 218 0.15 -1.95 -16.84
N ASN A 219 -0.03 -3.22 -16.47
CA ASN A 219 0.06 -3.67 -15.08
C ASN A 219 1.45 -3.36 -14.50
N PRO A 220 1.58 -2.83 -13.26
CA PRO A 220 2.85 -2.49 -12.66
C PRO A 220 3.84 -3.66 -12.50
N VAL A 221 3.36 -4.86 -12.16
CA VAL A 221 4.21 -6.06 -12.05
C VAL A 221 4.79 -6.41 -13.43
N ASP A 222 3.98 -6.35 -14.48
CA ASP A 222 4.44 -6.59 -15.85
C ASP A 222 5.37 -5.48 -16.34
N ALA A 223 5.13 -4.22 -15.94
CA ALA A 223 5.99 -3.09 -16.29
C ALA A 223 7.42 -3.30 -15.76
N VAL A 224 7.57 -3.62 -14.46
CA VAL A 224 8.90 -3.83 -13.86
C VAL A 224 9.54 -5.13 -14.33
N ARG A 225 8.75 -6.20 -14.55
CA ARG A 225 9.25 -7.44 -15.17
C ARG A 225 9.88 -7.20 -16.54
N ASN A 226 9.31 -6.27 -17.31
CA ASN A 226 9.81 -5.85 -18.62
C ASN A 226 10.79 -4.67 -18.56
N GLY A 227 11.32 -4.33 -17.38
CA GLY A 227 12.41 -3.36 -17.22
C GLY A 227 11.99 -1.89 -17.08
N SER A 228 10.73 -1.60 -16.70
CA SER A 228 10.35 -0.24 -16.30
C SER A 228 11.13 0.22 -15.07
N CYS A 229 11.45 1.52 -15.00
CA CYS A 229 12.30 2.11 -13.96
C CYS A 229 13.63 1.35 -13.74
N PRO A 230 14.42 1.08 -14.80
CA PRO A 230 15.65 0.30 -14.66
C PRO A 230 16.64 1.05 -13.75
N GLY A 231 17.31 0.31 -12.87
CA GLY A 231 18.27 0.85 -11.93
C GLY A 231 17.68 1.65 -10.76
N VAL A 232 16.35 1.84 -10.66
CA VAL A 232 15.70 2.45 -9.48
C VAL A 232 15.68 1.42 -8.34
N PRO A 233 16.42 1.61 -7.24
CA PRO A 233 16.43 0.67 -6.13
C PRO A 233 15.06 0.55 -5.45
N LEU A 234 14.74 -0.66 -5.01
CA LEU A 234 13.50 -0.99 -4.28
C LEU A 234 13.81 -1.60 -2.91
N LEU A 235 13.20 -1.07 -1.87
CA LEU A 235 13.06 -1.72 -0.57
C LEU A 235 11.60 -2.13 -0.42
N ILE A 236 11.31 -3.41 -0.23
CA ILE A 236 9.94 -3.92 -0.20
C ILE A 236 9.77 -4.92 0.94
N GLY A 237 8.58 -4.99 1.53
CA GLY A 237 8.32 -5.94 2.60
C GLY A 237 6.88 -5.93 3.06
N PHE A 238 6.63 -6.73 4.10
CA PHE A 238 5.32 -6.94 4.69
C PHE A 238 5.46 -7.32 6.17
N THR A 239 4.36 -7.31 6.90
CA THR A 239 4.32 -7.74 8.30
C THR A 239 3.99 -9.23 8.39
N LYS A 240 4.37 -9.91 9.48
CA LYS A 240 4.13 -11.35 9.61
C LYS A 240 2.64 -11.71 9.63
N ASP A 241 1.84 -10.89 10.32
CA ASP A 241 0.45 -11.18 10.67
C ASP A 241 -0.53 -10.20 9.99
N GLU A 242 -0.28 -9.80 8.74
CA GLU A 242 -1.02 -8.74 8.00
C GLU A 242 -2.55 -8.74 8.24
N ALA A 243 -3.19 -9.91 8.11
CA ALA A 243 -4.64 -10.01 8.13
C ALA A 243 -5.29 -9.84 9.51
N THR A 244 -4.54 -9.96 10.61
CA THR A 244 -5.13 -10.00 11.95
C THR A 244 -5.81 -8.69 12.33
N LEU A 245 -5.26 -7.54 11.93
CA LEU A 245 -5.88 -6.23 12.14
C LEU A 245 -7.28 -6.18 11.53
N PHE A 246 -7.40 -6.65 10.29
CA PHE A 246 -8.66 -6.64 9.54
C PHE A 246 -9.68 -7.59 10.17
N SER A 247 -9.29 -8.81 10.53
CA SER A 247 -10.18 -9.76 11.20
C SER A 247 -10.62 -9.30 12.60
N ARG A 248 -9.76 -8.57 13.34
CA ARG A 248 -10.12 -7.94 14.62
C ARG A 248 -11.12 -6.81 14.43
N LEU A 249 -10.90 -5.92 13.46
CA LEU A 249 -11.86 -4.86 13.12
C LEU A 249 -13.18 -5.44 12.63
N ALA A 250 -13.15 -6.52 11.84
CA ALA A 250 -14.34 -7.22 11.37
C ALA A 250 -15.14 -7.83 12.53
N SER A 251 -14.48 -8.33 13.57
CA SER A 251 -15.14 -8.86 14.77
C SER A 251 -15.92 -7.80 15.55
N ILE A 252 -15.53 -6.52 15.41
CA ILE A 252 -16.19 -5.38 16.06
C ILE A 252 -17.25 -4.76 15.15
N THR A 253 -16.95 -4.63 13.85
CA THR A 253 -17.77 -3.88 12.89
C THR A 253 -18.72 -4.75 12.08
N GLY A 254 -18.53 -6.08 12.11
CA GLY A 254 -19.23 -7.04 11.26
C GLY A 254 -18.75 -7.07 9.80
N LYS A 255 -17.67 -6.34 9.46
CA LYS A 255 -17.23 -6.14 8.07
C LYS A 255 -15.78 -6.56 7.87
N ASN A 256 -15.58 -7.63 7.11
CA ASN A 256 -14.25 -8.11 6.75
C ASN A 256 -13.88 -7.70 5.33
N VAL A 257 -12.80 -6.93 5.19
CA VAL A 257 -12.32 -6.44 3.89
C VAL A 257 -11.38 -7.44 3.20
N LEU A 258 -10.79 -8.36 3.96
CA LEU A 258 -9.94 -9.42 3.42
C LEU A 258 -10.69 -10.75 3.38
N VAL A 259 -10.17 -11.68 2.59
CA VAL A 259 -10.72 -13.03 2.45
C VAL A 259 -10.20 -13.89 3.60
N CYS A 260 -10.79 -13.71 4.78
CA CYS A 260 -10.33 -14.34 6.03
C CYS A 260 -11.42 -15.12 6.77
N THR A 261 -12.56 -15.38 6.13
CA THR A 261 -13.65 -16.19 6.68
C THR A 261 -14.03 -17.30 5.71
N THR A 262 -14.56 -18.41 6.22
CA THR A 262 -15.02 -19.52 5.37
C THR A 262 -16.02 -19.07 4.29
N PRO A 263 -17.06 -18.26 4.59
CA PRO A 263 -17.97 -17.80 3.55
C PRO A 263 -17.28 -16.97 2.45
N GLN A 264 -16.30 -16.13 2.80
CA GLN A 264 -15.55 -15.36 1.82
C GLN A 264 -14.62 -16.23 0.99
N VAL A 265 -13.94 -17.20 1.60
CA VAL A 265 -13.11 -18.18 0.88
C VAL A 265 -13.98 -18.97 -0.09
N ASP A 266 -15.11 -19.49 0.37
CA ASP A 266 -16.05 -20.25 -0.45
C ASP A 266 -16.54 -19.42 -1.65
N LYS A 267 -16.94 -18.17 -1.40
CA LYS A 267 -17.39 -17.25 -2.44
C LYS A 267 -16.28 -16.79 -3.39
N PHE A 268 -15.04 -16.66 -2.89
CA PHE A 268 -13.87 -16.37 -3.71
C PHE A 268 -13.64 -17.49 -4.73
N PHE A 269 -13.63 -18.75 -4.29
CA PHE A 269 -13.45 -19.90 -5.20
C PHE A 269 -14.68 -20.14 -6.10
N GLU A 270 -15.90 -19.87 -5.63
CA GLU A 270 -17.11 -19.89 -6.49
C GLU A 270 -16.98 -18.91 -7.67
N ASN A 271 -16.47 -17.71 -7.40
CA ASN A 271 -16.24 -16.70 -8.43
C ASN A 271 -14.98 -16.96 -9.30
N ASN A 272 -14.13 -17.91 -8.90
CA ASN A 272 -12.88 -18.24 -9.57
C ASN A 272 -12.78 -19.77 -9.79
N PRO A 273 -13.68 -20.36 -10.58
CA PRO A 273 -13.82 -21.82 -10.69
C PRO A 273 -12.60 -22.50 -11.35
N HIS A 274 -11.71 -21.73 -11.98
CA HIS A 274 -10.43 -22.22 -12.50
C HIS A 274 -9.38 -22.49 -11.41
N LEU A 275 -9.60 -22.04 -10.18
CA LEU A 275 -8.71 -22.27 -9.04
C LEU A 275 -9.16 -23.49 -8.22
N ASP A 276 -8.22 -24.34 -7.85
CA ASP A 276 -8.48 -25.52 -7.02
C ASP A 276 -8.48 -25.16 -5.52
N LYS A 277 -9.69 -24.95 -4.97
CA LYS A 277 -9.89 -24.65 -3.55
C LYS A 277 -9.17 -25.63 -2.61
N GLU A 278 -9.25 -26.94 -2.86
CA GLU A 278 -8.68 -27.93 -1.95
C GLU A 278 -7.15 -27.89 -1.99
N LYS A 279 -6.57 -27.71 -3.17
CA LYS A 279 -5.12 -27.48 -3.31
C LYS A 279 -4.68 -26.28 -2.47
N PHE A 280 -5.36 -25.14 -2.58
CA PHE A 280 -5.01 -23.95 -1.78
C PHE A 280 -5.19 -24.19 -0.29
N MET A 281 -6.38 -24.62 0.13
CA MET A 281 -6.69 -24.75 1.56
C MET A 281 -5.86 -25.84 2.24
N SER A 282 -5.44 -26.89 1.54
CA SER A 282 -4.54 -27.92 2.10
C SER A 282 -3.17 -27.36 2.50
N CYS A 283 -2.64 -26.37 1.77
CA CYS A 283 -1.38 -25.70 2.11
C CYS A 283 -1.50 -24.98 3.47
N TYR A 284 -2.65 -24.34 3.70
CA TYR A 284 -2.89 -23.53 4.89
C TYR A 284 -3.40 -24.31 6.11
N ARG A 285 -4.14 -25.40 5.94
CA ARG A 285 -4.75 -26.18 7.05
C ARG A 285 -3.74 -26.79 8.03
N SER A 286 -2.46 -26.87 7.66
CA SER A 286 -1.38 -27.28 8.58
C SER A 286 -1.08 -26.24 9.67
N ILE A 287 -1.55 -25.00 9.48
CA ILE A 287 -1.49 -23.90 10.45
C ILE A 287 -2.63 -24.07 11.46
N HIS A 288 -2.48 -23.49 12.65
CA HIS A 288 -3.52 -23.51 13.69
C HIS A 288 -4.90 -23.12 13.11
N ALA A 289 -5.93 -23.89 13.48
CA ALA A 289 -7.27 -23.81 12.86
C ALA A 289 -7.95 -22.43 12.98
N SER A 290 -7.51 -21.59 13.94
CA SER A 290 -8.00 -20.22 14.10
C SER A 290 -7.24 -19.17 13.26
N GLU A 291 -6.14 -19.55 12.62
CA GLU A 291 -5.21 -18.61 11.97
C GLU A 291 -5.06 -18.85 10.46
N TYR A 292 -5.32 -20.06 9.97
CA TYR A 292 -5.05 -20.42 8.58
C TYR A 292 -5.80 -19.52 7.56
N LEU A 293 -7.00 -19.03 7.88
CA LEU A 293 -7.75 -18.09 7.02
C LEU A 293 -7.14 -16.69 7.02
N ASN A 294 -6.61 -16.24 8.15
CA ASN A 294 -5.85 -14.98 8.20
C ASN A 294 -4.58 -15.13 7.36
N ARG A 295 -3.91 -16.29 7.44
CA ARG A 295 -2.72 -16.53 6.62
C ARG A 295 -3.04 -16.55 5.12
N PHE A 296 -4.10 -17.24 4.71
CA PHE A 296 -4.58 -17.21 3.33
C PHE A 296 -4.85 -15.77 2.85
N GLY A 297 -5.61 -15.00 3.63
CA GLY A 297 -5.93 -13.61 3.29
C GLY A 297 -4.70 -12.69 3.25
N ALA A 298 -3.74 -12.88 4.17
CA ALA A 298 -2.48 -12.14 4.20
C ALA A 298 -1.60 -12.43 2.98
N ASP A 299 -1.47 -13.71 2.62
CA ASP A 299 -0.67 -14.12 1.47
C ASP A 299 -1.29 -13.63 0.16
N MET A 300 -2.61 -13.77 0.01
CA MET A 300 -3.34 -13.28 -1.15
C MET A 300 -3.22 -11.76 -1.29
N ALA A 301 -3.34 -11.02 -0.18
CA ALA A 301 -3.46 -9.57 -0.23
C ALA A 301 -2.12 -8.82 -0.20
N PHE A 302 -1.09 -9.36 0.47
CA PHE A 302 0.12 -8.59 0.80
C PHE A 302 1.41 -9.38 0.58
N ASN A 303 1.59 -10.53 1.24
CA ASN A 303 2.89 -11.20 1.30
C ASN A 303 3.34 -11.65 -0.10
N ILE A 304 2.48 -12.38 -0.82
CA ILE A 304 2.81 -12.89 -2.14
C ILE A 304 2.89 -11.78 -3.19
N PRO A 305 1.94 -10.82 -3.26
CA PRO A 305 2.06 -9.69 -4.17
C PRO A 305 3.37 -8.90 -3.98
N ALA A 306 3.82 -8.69 -2.74
CA ALA A 306 5.10 -8.04 -2.45
C ALA A 306 6.29 -8.88 -2.98
N ILE A 307 6.25 -10.21 -2.78
CA ILE A 307 7.29 -11.11 -3.29
C ILE A 307 7.34 -11.13 -4.81
N GLN A 308 6.20 -11.25 -5.48
CA GLN A 308 6.12 -11.26 -6.94
C GLN A 308 6.64 -9.96 -7.55
N PHE A 309 6.36 -8.81 -6.93
CA PHE A 309 6.91 -7.53 -7.36
C PHE A 309 8.43 -7.46 -7.15
N ALA A 310 8.93 -7.94 -6.01
CA ALA A 310 10.36 -8.01 -5.72
C ALA A 310 11.11 -8.88 -6.74
N GLU A 311 10.60 -10.09 -7.01
CA GLU A 311 11.17 -11.00 -8.00
C GLU A 311 11.18 -10.38 -9.40
N ALA A 312 10.07 -9.77 -9.83
CA ALA A 312 9.94 -9.12 -11.13
C ALA A 312 10.94 -7.97 -11.33
N HIS A 313 11.19 -7.14 -10.30
CA HIS A 313 12.09 -6.00 -10.38
C HIS A 313 13.57 -6.36 -10.15
N SER A 314 13.86 -7.45 -9.43
CA SER A 314 15.23 -7.85 -9.04
C SER A 314 16.16 -8.13 -10.22
N ALA A 315 15.61 -8.44 -11.40
CA ALA A 315 16.37 -8.61 -12.63
C ALA A 315 16.92 -7.29 -13.20
N HIS A 316 16.36 -6.13 -12.82
CA HIS A 316 16.60 -4.83 -13.46
C HIS A 316 17.16 -3.76 -12.52
N ALA A 317 17.10 -3.97 -11.20
CA ALA A 317 17.62 -3.02 -10.21
C ALA A 317 17.93 -3.70 -8.85
N PRO A 318 18.69 -3.04 -7.96
CA PRO A 318 18.86 -3.51 -6.59
C PRO A 318 17.52 -3.59 -5.84
N VAL A 319 17.23 -4.76 -5.28
CA VAL A 319 16.05 -5.00 -4.43
C VAL A 319 16.49 -5.47 -3.05
N TYR A 320 15.84 -5.00 -2.00
CA TYR A 320 16.01 -5.47 -0.63
C TYR A 320 14.64 -5.84 -0.07
N MET A 321 14.52 -7.04 0.50
CA MET A 321 13.28 -7.53 1.11
C MET A 321 13.35 -7.50 2.64
N TYR A 322 12.27 -7.09 3.31
CA TYR A 322 12.11 -7.27 4.75
C TYR A 322 10.79 -7.94 5.14
N ARG A 323 10.75 -8.52 6.35
CA ARG A 323 9.54 -8.91 7.07
C ARG A 323 9.56 -8.32 8.48
N TYR A 324 8.46 -7.73 8.91
CA TYR A 324 8.32 -7.21 10.27
C TYR A 324 7.64 -8.24 11.18
N ASP A 325 8.36 -8.67 12.23
CA ASP A 325 7.96 -9.74 13.14
C ASP A 325 7.86 -9.26 14.60
N PHE A 326 8.15 -7.99 14.90
CA PHE A 326 8.10 -7.50 16.27
C PHE A 326 6.66 -7.44 16.79
N VAL A 327 6.46 -8.04 17.97
CA VAL A 327 5.18 -8.05 18.68
C VAL A 327 5.40 -7.52 20.11
N SER A 328 4.62 -6.51 20.49
CA SER A 328 4.56 -5.96 21.84
C SER A 328 3.80 -6.87 22.81
N ILE A 329 3.85 -6.55 24.11
CA ILE A 329 3.02 -7.25 25.11
C ILE A 329 1.53 -7.03 24.84
N VAL A 330 1.12 -5.79 24.54
CA VAL A 330 -0.29 -5.46 24.28
C VAL A 330 -0.79 -6.15 23.01
N GLN A 331 0.03 -6.21 21.96
CA GLN A 331 -0.30 -6.93 20.73
C GLN A 331 -0.47 -8.43 20.98
N ARG A 332 0.34 -9.05 21.87
CA ARG A 332 0.12 -10.44 22.29
C ARG A 332 -1.19 -10.62 23.06
N MET A 333 -1.45 -9.77 24.04
CA MET A 333 -2.68 -9.83 24.86
C MET A 333 -3.96 -9.66 24.02
N THR A 334 -3.89 -8.87 22.96
CA THR A 334 -5.00 -8.62 22.04
C THR A 334 -5.01 -9.57 20.84
N TYR A 335 -4.07 -10.53 20.78
CA TYR A 335 -3.79 -11.41 19.63
C TYR A 335 -3.75 -10.67 18.29
N LEU A 336 -3.23 -9.45 18.30
CA LEU A 336 -3.01 -8.67 17.09
C LEU A 336 -1.75 -9.15 16.36
N GLY A 337 -0.73 -9.62 17.08
CA GLY A 337 0.53 -10.02 16.45
C GLY A 337 1.27 -8.85 15.79
N ALA A 338 2.14 -9.15 14.82
CA ALA A 338 2.81 -8.17 13.96
C ALA A 338 1.89 -7.83 12.79
N ALA A 339 0.76 -7.20 13.10
CA ALA A 339 -0.30 -6.90 12.13
C ALA A 339 0.08 -5.80 11.13
N HIS A 340 -0.76 -5.63 10.11
CA HIS A 340 -0.70 -4.53 9.15
C HIS A 340 -0.50 -3.18 9.83
N MET A 341 0.26 -2.28 9.19
CA MET A 341 0.67 -0.95 9.70
C MET A 341 1.59 -0.90 10.93
N MET A 342 1.87 -2.02 11.61
CA MET A 342 2.55 -1.99 12.91
C MET A 342 4.04 -1.56 12.84
N GLU A 343 4.64 -1.54 11.66
CA GLU A 343 6.01 -1.08 11.45
C GLU A 343 6.09 0.42 11.11
N VAL A 344 5.02 1.02 10.60
CA VAL A 344 5.02 2.43 10.16
C VAL A 344 5.45 3.42 11.26
N PRO A 345 4.99 3.30 12.52
CA PRO A 345 5.40 4.22 13.57
C PRO A 345 6.90 4.15 13.89
N PHE A 346 7.57 3.02 13.63
CA PHE A 346 9.02 2.91 13.80
C PHE A 346 9.78 3.69 12.72
N ILE A 347 9.22 3.79 11.51
CA ILE A 347 9.81 4.58 10.42
C ILE A 347 9.66 6.08 10.71
N PHE A 348 8.48 6.52 11.12
CA PHE A 348 8.22 7.94 11.41
C PHE A 348 8.76 8.41 12.76
N GLY A 349 9.05 7.49 13.69
CA GLY A 349 9.41 7.81 15.07
C GLY A 349 8.21 8.21 15.93
N THR A 350 7.02 7.72 15.59
CA THR A 350 5.73 8.08 16.19
C THR A 350 5.14 6.97 17.08
N VAL A 351 5.96 5.99 17.49
CA VAL A 351 5.57 4.88 18.38
C VAL A 351 4.94 5.32 19.72
N TYR A 352 5.13 6.58 20.13
CA TYR A 352 4.56 7.17 21.36
C TYR A 352 3.39 8.14 21.13
N VAL A 353 2.83 8.15 19.92
CA VAL A 353 1.74 9.05 19.51
C VAL A 353 0.44 8.28 19.28
N GLY A 354 -0.70 8.91 19.58
CA GLY A 354 -2.03 8.39 19.26
C GLY A 354 -2.30 6.98 19.79
N LEU A 355 -2.93 6.13 18.97
CA LEU A 355 -3.26 4.74 19.31
C LEU A 355 -1.99 3.88 19.54
N PHE A 356 -0.91 4.17 18.82
CA PHE A 356 0.33 3.39 18.89
C PHE A 356 1.01 3.50 20.26
N LYS A 357 0.87 4.64 20.94
CA LYS A 357 1.31 4.78 22.34
C LYS A 357 0.79 3.65 23.22
N TYR A 358 -0.47 3.27 23.07
CA TYR A 358 -1.08 2.19 23.84
C TYR A 358 -0.57 0.81 23.39
N MET A 359 -0.33 0.63 22.09
CA MET A 359 0.20 -0.63 21.55
C MET A 359 1.59 -0.96 22.09
N TYR A 360 2.43 0.05 22.36
CA TYR A 360 3.79 -0.17 22.85
C TYR A 360 3.97 0.15 24.34
N TYR A 361 2.93 0.59 25.05
CA TYR A 361 2.98 1.08 26.44
C TYR A 361 3.64 0.11 27.42
N LEU A 362 3.31 -1.18 27.34
CA LEU A 362 3.86 -2.22 28.24
C LEU A 362 5.19 -2.81 27.73
N SER A 363 5.73 -2.32 26.61
CA SER A 363 6.99 -2.82 26.07
C SER A 363 8.18 -2.21 26.80
N ASN A 364 9.31 -2.93 26.81
CA ASN A 364 10.56 -2.34 27.26
C ASN A 364 10.94 -1.18 26.32
N ALA A 365 11.02 0.05 26.86
CA ALA A 365 11.27 1.26 26.09
C ALA A 365 12.62 1.24 25.36
N ASN A 366 13.64 0.56 25.92
CA ASN A 366 14.94 0.42 25.27
C ASN A 366 14.85 -0.48 24.03
N ASN A 367 14.08 -1.57 24.08
CA ASN A 367 13.88 -2.45 22.93
C ASN A 367 13.12 -1.74 21.81
N VAL A 368 12.06 -1.00 22.16
CA VAL A 368 11.28 -0.21 21.19
C VAL A 368 12.15 0.85 20.54
N SER A 369 12.93 1.59 21.33
CA SER A 369 13.84 2.62 20.83
C SER A 369 14.96 2.02 19.97
N ALA A 370 15.50 0.86 20.35
CA ALA A 370 16.52 0.16 19.58
C ALA A 370 15.98 -0.29 18.21
N LEU A 371 14.78 -0.88 18.17
CA LEU A 371 14.13 -1.26 16.91
C LEU A 371 13.84 -0.04 16.03
N LEU A 372 13.31 1.03 16.63
CA LEU A 372 13.06 2.31 15.95
C LEU A 372 14.33 2.83 15.29
N ASN A 373 15.43 2.92 16.04
CA ASN A 373 16.69 3.43 15.50
C ASN A 373 17.22 2.58 14.34
N ARG A 374 17.10 1.25 14.43
CA ARG A 374 17.57 0.34 13.37
C ARG A 374 16.72 0.43 12.11
N MET A 375 15.38 0.40 12.23
CA MET A 375 14.49 0.51 11.08
C MET A 375 14.55 1.90 10.45
N GLN A 376 14.43 2.95 11.26
CA GLN A 376 14.49 4.33 10.78
C GLN A 376 15.84 4.63 10.11
N GLY A 377 16.94 4.15 10.70
CA GLY A 377 18.28 4.25 10.12
C GLY A 377 18.39 3.54 8.77
N ALA A 378 17.88 2.32 8.65
CA ALA A 378 17.92 1.55 7.40
C ALA A 378 17.11 2.23 6.27
N TRP A 379 15.90 2.73 6.58
CA TRP A 379 15.07 3.45 5.61
C TRP A 379 15.75 4.74 5.14
N ALA A 380 16.35 5.47 6.07
CA ALA A 380 17.06 6.70 5.73
C ALA A 380 18.33 6.43 4.93
N CYS A 381 19.14 5.43 5.31
CA CYS A 381 20.32 5.00 4.54
C CYS A 381 19.93 4.62 3.11
N PHE A 382 18.88 3.81 2.96
CA PHE A 382 18.32 3.46 1.66
C PHE A 382 17.92 4.72 0.89
N ALA A 383 17.24 5.69 1.51
CA ALA A 383 16.88 6.93 0.84
C ALA A 383 18.09 7.75 0.34
N ARG A 384 19.24 7.69 1.03
CA ARG A 384 20.45 8.40 0.57
C ARG A 384 21.15 7.70 -0.58
N SER A 385 21.34 6.39 -0.48
CA SER A 385 22.28 5.64 -1.32
C SER A 385 21.62 4.57 -2.19
N GLY A 386 20.49 4.02 -1.78
CA GLY A 386 19.83 2.86 -2.41
C GLY A 386 20.21 1.54 -1.77
N ASP A 387 20.97 1.60 -0.67
CA ASP A 387 21.38 0.48 0.15
C ASP A 387 20.96 0.76 1.60
N PRO A 388 20.30 -0.17 2.31
CA PRO A 388 19.87 0.03 3.69
C PRO A 388 21.03 0.19 4.69
N GLY A 389 22.28 -0.11 4.30
CA GLY A 389 23.47 0.09 5.14
C GLY A 389 23.52 -0.87 6.33
N VAL A 390 22.90 -2.04 6.21
CA VAL A 390 22.85 -3.07 7.25
C VAL A 390 23.68 -4.26 6.79
N GLU A 391 24.65 -4.66 7.61
CA GLU A 391 25.47 -5.86 7.38
C GLU A 391 24.57 -7.10 7.26
N ASP A 392 25.00 -8.04 6.40
CA ASP A 392 24.29 -9.28 6.05
C ASP A 392 22.92 -9.14 5.36
N TRP A 393 22.38 -7.92 5.20
CA TRP A 393 21.17 -7.69 4.39
C TRP A 393 21.52 -7.63 2.90
N MET A 394 21.77 -8.80 2.32
CA MET A 394 22.09 -8.92 0.90
C MET A 394 20.91 -8.51 0.01
N ARG A 395 21.23 -8.14 -1.23
CA ARG A 395 20.23 -7.91 -2.27
C ARG A 395 19.39 -9.16 -2.48
N TYR A 396 18.09 -8.95 -2.60
CA TYR A 396 17.12 -9.96 -2.95
C TYR A 396 17.26 -10.32 -4.43
N THR A 397 17.33 -11.61 -4.71
CA THR A 397 17.29 -12.20 -6.05
C THR A 397 16.38 -13.41 -6.04
N THR A 398 15.98 -13.88 -7.22
CA THR A 398 15.23 -15.14 -7.36
C THR A 398 16.03 -16.38 -6.95
N ASP A 399 17.36 -16.26 -6.80
CA ASP A 399 18.23 -17.38 -6.40
C ASP A 399 18.35 -17.48 -4.87
N ASN A 400 18.60 -16.35 -4.19
CA ASN A 400 18.80 -16.34 -2.74
C ASN A 400 17.51 -16.07 -1.94
N ARG A 401 16.61 -15.24 -2.45
CA ARG A 401 15.43 -14.70 -1.73
C ARG A 401 15.73 -14.17 -0.32
N CYS A 402 16.87 -13.47 -0.18
CA CYS A 402 17.34 -12.93 1.10
C CYS A 402 16.36 -11.90 1.71
N THR A 403 15.84 -12.19 2.90
CA THR A 403 14.83 -11.36 3.59
C THR A 403 15.29 -10.99 5.00
N LYS A 404 15.35 -9.69 5.29
CA LYS A 404 15.66 -9.19 6.64
C LYS A 404 14.43 -9.28 7.54
N ILE A 405 14.56 -9.96 8.68
CA ILE A 405 13.50 -10.09 9.67
C ILE A 405 13.74 -9.09 10.79
N PHE A 406 12.83 -8.11 10.94
CA PHE A 406 12.87 -7.13 12.01
C PHE A 406 12.12 -7.63 13.25
N ASN A 407 12.84 -7.77 14.37
CA ASN A 407 12.28 -8.17 15.67
C ASN A 407 13.08 -7.53 16.81
N ASN A 408 12.96 -8.01 18.05
CA ASN A 408 13.87 -7.64 19.15
C ASN A 408 15.33 -7.91 18.76
N ASN A 409 15.57 -9.09 18.18
CA ASN A 409 16.83 -9.46 17.55
C ASN A 409 16.56 -9.74 16.07
N ASP A 410 17.20 -8.99 15.19
CA ASP A 410 17.04 -9.18 13.77
C ASP A 410 17.69 -10.47 13.29
N GLN A 411 17.13 -11.02 12.22
CA GLN A 411 17.66 -12.20 11.54
C GLN A 411 17.61 -11.99 10.03
N VAL A 412 18.26 -12.88 9.29
CA VAL A 412 18.11 -13.01 7.85
C VAL A 412 17.55 -14.40 7.59
N GLU A 413 16.43 -14.46 6.87
CA GLU A 413 15.82 -15.70 6.38
C GLU A 413 15.91 -15.74 4.85
N TYR A 414 15.92 -16.94 4.30
CA TYR A 414 15.95 -17.19 2.85
C TYR A 414 14.69 -17.97 2.45
N ASP A 415 14.19 -17.72 1.24
CA ASP A 415 12.97 -18.32 0.68
C ASP A 415 11.74 -18.24 1.62
N VAL A 416 11.58 -17.07 2.23
CA VAL A 416 10.39 -16.73 3.01
C VAL A 416 9.14 -16.93 2.14
N GLN A 417 8.17 -17.71 2.65
CA GLN A 417 6.93 -18.12 1.97
C GLN A 417 7.13 -19.13 0.81
N GLU A 418 8.19 -19.94 0.82
CA GLU A 418 8.48 -20.95 -0.23
C GLU A 418 7.25 -21.77 -0.68
N LYS A 419 6.53 -22.39 0.27
CA LYS A 419 5.39 -23.28 -0.04
C LYS A 419 4.22 -22.52 -0.64
N GLU A 420 3.90 -21.37 -0.08
CA GLU A 420 2.78 -20.55 -0.51
C GLU A 420 3.09 -19.87 -1.86
N ARG A 421 4.32 -19.42 -2.09
CA ARG A 421 4.72 -18.77 -3.35
C ARG A 421 4.42 -19.65 -4.57
N GLY A 422 4.85 -20.92 -4.54
CA GLY A 422 4.57 -21.85 -5.64
C GLY A 422 3.08 -22.17 -5.86
N LEU A 423 2.24 -21.95 -4.86
CA LEU A 423 0.78 -22.09 -4.98
C LEU A 423 0.14 -20.91 -5.72
N TRP A 424 0.69 -19.71 -5.53
CA TRP A 424 0.19 -18.45 -6.08
C TRP A 424 0.86 -18.04 -7.41
N ASP A 425 1.84 -18.80 -7.89
CA ASP A 425 2.52 -18.56 -9.16
C ASP A 425 1.54 -18.61 -10.35
N GLY A 426 1.53 -17.54 -11.15
CA GLY A 426 0.66 -17.42 -12.33
C GLY A 426 -0.84 -17.30 -12.00
N VAL A 427 -1.21 -17.20 -10.72
CA VAL A 427 -2.59 -17.07 -10.29
C VAL A 427 -3.10 -15.68 -10.62
N SER A 428 -4.26 -15.66 -11.26
CA SER A 428 -5.04 -14.45 -11.47
C SER A 428 -6.47 -14.77 -11.09
N PHE A 429 -7.14 -13.80 -10.49
CA PHE A 429 -8.53 -13.92 -10.05
C PHE A 429 -9.37 -12.83 -10.69
N TYR A 430 -10.67 -13.12 -10.80
CA TYR A 430 -11.65 -12.25 -11.44
C TYR A 430 -11.32 -11.98 -12.92
N GLN A 431 -10.71 -12.92 -13.65
CA GLN A 431 -10.59 -12.81 -15.10
C GLN A 431 -11.99 -12.96 -15.74
N LYS A 432 -12.74 -11.85 -15.88
CA LYS A 432 -13.90 -11.83 -16.77
C LYS A 432 -13.37 -11.73 -18.20
N GLU A 433 -13.62 -12.77 -19.00
CA GLU A 433 -13.25 -12.84 -20.41
C GLU A 433 -13.68 -11.64 -21.24
#